data_AF-A0A939XS06-F1
#
_entry.id   AF-A0A939XS06-F1
#
_cell.length_a   1.000
_cell.length_b   1.000
_cell.length_c   1.000
_cell.angle_alpha   90.00
_cell.angle_beta   90.00
_cell.angle_gamma   90.00
#
_symmetry.space_group_name_H-M   'P 1'
#
loop_
_entity.id
_entity.type
_entity.pdbx_description
1 polymer ?
#
loop_
_entity_poly.entity_id
_entity_poly.type
_entity_poly.pdbx_seq_one_letter_code
_entity_poly.pdbx_strand_id
1 'polypeptide(L)'
;MKHTFMILAMAVVGVLASMDVGAAPYVDDSASKTPIDLFLGMDYDDDYSYTGSESLLYRFPGLIMQEKDATWYVSDDDFDIKFRCSLGLYIDKEYPSEAVFRELEAAIDSALVFGLEPYGGMDDQPAFRLRSASTPQNAKQILEFGSQVFDMYTKQMSAKKPVSAYEQVPEARWCLVVHKLYDEGDQATYLFEISYDINGSNGCPSQAHYITFDKKTGEILQPDEIINKYGAEYLKSQLWDAYMKVRAEREYGDDVTAVSPDELISEVSGCAIINEGIMFYYLPYIIGCGAEGEYMLVIRKK
;
A
#
# COMPACT_ATOMS: atom_id res chain seq x y z
N MET A 1 19.33 26.59 -1.12
CA MET A 1 18.60 26.16 -2.34
C MET A 1 19.06 24.75 -2.67
N LYS A 2 18.11 23.85 -3.01
CA LYS A 2 18.23 22.38 -2.97
C LYS A 2 18.17 21.80 -1.54
N HIS A 3 17.04 21.15 -1.22
CA HIS A 3 16.82 20.05 -0.25
C HIS A 3 15.33 19.66 -0.13
N THR A 4 14.43 20.30 -0.89
CA THR A 4 12.98 20.03 -0.94
C THR A 4 12.62 18.87 -1.89
N PHE A 5 13.19 17.68 -1.69
CA PHE A 5 12.98 16.54 -2.61
C PHE A 5 13.06 15.14 -1.95
N MET A 6 12.95 15.07 -0.62
CA MET A 6 13.27 13.83 0.12
C MET A 6 12.44 13.54 1.39
N ILE A 7 11.57 14.45 1.84
CA ILE A 7 10.76 14.27 3.07
C ILE A 7 9.27 14.29 2.74
N LEU A 8 8.88 14.96 1.66
CA LEU A 8 7.65 14.62 0.95
C LEU A 8 7.96 14.43 -0.55
N ALA A 9 7.77 13.19 -1.00
CA ALA A 9 7.56 12.75 -2.38
C ALA A 9 6.44 11.68 -2.51
N MET A 10 5.32 11.61 -1.76
CA MET A 10 4.68 12.50 -0.78
C MET A 10 4.51 13.99 -1.23
N ALA A 11 3.50 14.68 -0.70
CA ALA A 11 2.79 15.77 -1.38
C ALA A 11 3.32 17.24 -1.30
N VAL A 12 2.62 18.17 -1.99
CA VAL A 12 1.91 19.39 -1.44
C VAL A 12 1.61 20.51 -2.51
N VAL A 13 0.38 21.09 -2.52
CA VAL A 13 -0.22 22.26 -3.28
C VAL A 13 -0.55 22.15 -4.80
N GLY A 14 -1.69 22.60 -5.39
CA GLY A 14 -3.03 23.02 -4.87
C GLY A 14 -3.85 24.01 -5.76
N VAL A 15 -5.15 24.22 -5.39
CA VAL A 15 -6.05 25.41 -5.63
C VAL A 15 -7.09 25.42 -6.81
N LEU A 16 -8.40 25.29 -6.44
CA LEU A 16 -9.68 25.83 -7.04
C LEU A 16 -10.04 25.49 -8.52
N ALA A 17 -11.29 25.28 -8.99
CA ALA A 17 -12.67 25.14 -8.47
C ALA A 17 -13.63 24.92 -9.71
N SER A 18 -14.89 24.44 -9.70
CA SER A 18 -15.81 23.74 -8.75
C SER A 18 -17.12 23.35 -9.51
N MET A 19 -18.26 23.11 -8.82
CA MET A 19 -19.66 22.90 -9.32
C MET A 19 -20.09 21.48 -9.80
N ASP A 20 -20.38 20.61 -8.82
CA ASP A 20 -21.74 20.10 -8.49
C ASP A 20 -22.73 19.71 -9.61
N VAL A 21 -23.04 18.40 -9.75
CA VAL A 21 -24.41 17.87 -10.00
C VAL A 21 -24.60 16.41 -9.47
N GLY A 22 -25.49 16.23 -8.48
CA GLY A 22 -26.53 15.17 -8.46
C GLY A 22 -26.16 13.68 -8.22
N ALA A 23 -26.37 13.20 -6.99
CA ALA A 23 -26.22 11.80 -6.58
C ALA A 23 -27.51 10.94 -6.64
N ALA A 24 -27.35 9.62 -6.68
CA ALA A 24 -28.36 8.60 -6.33
C ALA A 24 -27.67 7.23 -6.02
N PRO A 25 -28.28 6.32 -5.25
CA PRO A 25 -28.37 6.41 -3.80
C PRO A 25 -27.59 5.28 -3.06
N TYR A 26 -27.31 5.56 -1.78
CA TYR A 26 -26.46 4.79 -0.85
C TYR A 26 -27.01 3.40 -0.45
N VAL A 27 -26.12 2.47 -0.10
CA VAL A 27 -26.44 1.23 0.65
C VAL A 27 -25.51 1.15 1.87
N ASP A 28 -26.05 0.67 2.99
CA ASP A 28 -25.50 0.79 4.35
C ASP A 28 -24.19 0.00 4.57
N ASP A 29 -23.17 0.64 5.15
CA ASP A 29 -21.75 0.22 5.14
C ASP A 29 -21.24 -0.18 6.53
N SER A 30 -22.08 -0.83 7.34
CA SER A 30 -21.78 -1.10 8.76
C SER A 30 -20.66 -2.13 9.01
N ALA A 31 -20.01 -2.65 7.96
CA ALA A 31 -18.93 -3.63 8.01
C ALA A 31 -17.52 -3.01 8.16
N SER A 32 -17.34 -1.72 7.89
CA SER A 32 -16.03 -1.04 7.83
C SER A 32 -15.36 -0.74 9.20
N LYS A 33 -15.69 -1.47 10.27
CA LYS A 33 -15.34 -1.11 11.66
C LYS A 33 -14.02 -1.71 12.18
N THR A 34 -13.32 -2.43 11.33
CA THR A 34 -11.98 -2.94 11.59
C THR A 34 -11.09 -2.41 10.45
N PRO A 35 -9.86 -1.94 10.72
CA PRO A 35 -8.87 -1.79 9.66
C PRO A 35 -8.79 -3.10 8.88
N ILE A 36 -8.72 -3.01 7.55
CA ILE A 36 -8.69 -4.16 6.66
C ILE A 36 -7.48 -5.03 7.04
N ASP A 37 -7.71 -6.32 7.28
CA ASP A 37 -6.60 -7.26 7.43
C ASP A 37 -5.95 -7.48 6.06
N LEU A 38 -4.65 -7.29 5.95
CA LEU A 38 -3.96 -7.08 4.68
C LEU A 38 -3.52 -8.40 4.02
N PHE A 39 -3.68 -9.52 4.72
CA PHE A 39 -3.45 -10.86 4.16
C PHE A 39 -4.60 -11.34 3.24
N LEU A 40 -5.59 -10.48 2.95
CA LEU A 40 -6.82 -10.78 2.18
C LEU A 40 -6.60 -11.08 0.70
N GLY A 41 -6.06 -12.26 0.45
CA GLY A 41 -5.75 -12.83 -0.87
C GLY A 41 -4.55 -13.76 -0.89
N MET A 42 -3.85 -13.94 0.25
CA MET A 42 -2.59 -14.69 0.32
C MET A 42 -2.63 -15.92 1.24
N ASP A 43 -3.66 -16.09 2.07
CA ASP A 43 -3.81 -17.29 2.88
C ASP A 43 -3.97 -18.54 1.99
N TYR A 44 -3.02 -19.47 2.13
CA TYR A 44 -3.18 -20.87 1.73
C TYR A 44 -3.84 -21.64 2.87
N ASP A 45 -4.88 -22.41 2.55
CA ASP A 45 -5.10 -23.70 3.22
C ASP A 45 -4.28 -24.80 2.52
N ASP A 46 -4.05 -25.91 3.22
CA ASP A 46 -3.14 -27.02 2.86
C ASP A 46 -3.37 -27.68 1.46
N ASP A 47 -4.46 -27.36 0.76
CA ASP A 47 -4.94 -28.03 -0.45
C ASP A 47 -4.61 -27.29 -1.79
N TYR A 48 -3.84 -26.20 -1.76
CA TYR A 48 -3.22 -25.55 -2.93
C TYR A 48 -4.17 -25.04 -4.05
N SER A 49 -5.45 -24.76 -3.78
CA SER A 49 -6.39 -24.25 -4.81
C SER A 49 -6.83 -22.80 -4.58
N TYR A 50 -6.24 -21.86 -5.33
CA TYR A 50 -6.81 -20.51 -5.47
C TYR A 50 -8.09 -20.59 -6.30
N THR A 51 -9.22 -20.20 -5.71
CA THR A 51 -10.40 -19.79 -6.49
C THR A 51 -10.57 -18.28 -6.37
N GLY A 52 -10.51 -17.56 -7.49
CA GLY A 52 -10.64 -16.09 -7.50
C GLY A 52 -11.99 -15.56 -6.96
N SER A 53 -12.93 -16.44 -6.64
CA SER A 53 -14.19 -16.17 -5.95
C SER A 53 -14.06 -15.82 -4.46
N GLU A 54 -12.90 -16.04 -3.84
CA GLU A 54 -12.77 -15.99 -2.37
C GLU A 54 -11.95 -14.81 -1.81
N SER A 55 -11.15 -14.12 -2.64
CA SER A 55 -10.51 -12.87 -2.18
C SER A 55 -11.57 -11.81 -1.84
N LEU A 56 -11.47 -11.24 -0.63
CA LEU A 56 -12.37 -10.17 -0.21
C LEU A 56 -12.19 -8.88 -1.03
N LEU A 57 -11.08 -8.72 -1.77
CA LEU A 57 -10.86 -7.59 -2.69
C LEU A 57 -11.97 -7.46 -3.76
N TYR A 58 -12.57 -8.58 -4.18
CA TYR A 58 -13.73 -8.60 -5.09
C TYR A 58 -15.02 -8.07 -4.46
N ARG A 59 -15.05 -7.86 -3.14
CA ARG A 59 -16.23 -7.44 -2.37
C ARG A 59 -16.19 -5.98 -1.92
N PHE A 60 -15.05 -5.30 -2.00
CA PHE A 60 -14.95 -3.88 -1.66
C PHE A 60 -15.63 -3.02 -2.74
N PRO A 61 -16.68 -2.26 -2.39
CA PRO A 61 -17.34 -1.39 -3.35
C PRO A 61 -16.40 -0.31 -3.86
N GLY A 62 -16.46 -0.03 -5.17
CA GLY A 62 -15.67 1.03 -5.78
C GLY A 62 -14.30 0.59 -6.32
N LEU A 63 -13.76 -0.55 -5.92
CA LEU A 63 -12.54 -1.08 -6.55
C LEU A 63 -12.79 -1.53 -7.99
N ILE A 64 -11.82 -1.26 -8.87
CA ILE A 64 -11.60 -1.96 -10.13
C ILE A 64 -10.25 -2.66 -10.06
N MET A 65 -10.10 -3.73 -10.83
CA MET A 65 -8.94 -4.59 -10.73
C MET A 65 -8.43 -5.09 -12.07
N GLN A 66 -7.16 -5.50 -12.06
CA GLN A 66 -6.51 -6.19 -13.15
C GLN A 66 -5.48 -7.17 -12.60
N GLU A 67 -5.61 -8.43 -12.98
CA GLU A 67 -4.64 -9.48 -12.71
C GLU A 67 -3.87 -9.83 -13.99
N LYS A 68 -2.58 -10.14 -13.85
CA LYS A 68 -1.71 -10.69 -14.89
C LYS A 68 -0.84 -11.79 -14.32
N ASP A 69 -0.58 -12.83 -15.12
CA ASP A 69 0.42 -13.84 -14.83
C ASP A 69 1.29 -14.13 -16.07
N ALA A 70 2.52 -14.57 -15.83
CA ALA A 70 3.43 -15.02 -16.87
C ALA A 70 4.51 -15.96 -16.30
N THR A 71 5.14 -16.74 -17.18
CA THR A 71 6.40 -17.44 -16.85
C THR A 71 7.58 -16.57 -17.25
N TRP A 72 8.42 -16.23 -16.29
CA TRP A 72 9.65 -15.46 -16.47
C TRP A 72 10.86 -16.40 -16.36
N TYR A 73 11.93 -16.04 -17.06
CA TYR A 73 13.22 -16.71 -16.97
C TYR A 73 14.26 -15.66 -16.59
N VAL A 74 14.97 -15.87 -15.48
CA VAL A 74 16.11 -15.07 -15.07
C VAL A 74 17.35 -15.94 -15.15
N SER A 75 18.25 -15.53 -16.02
CA SER A 75 19.64 -16.00 -16.09
C SER A 75 20.52 -14.97 -15.41
N ASP A 76 21.35 -15.44 -14.49
CA ASP A 76 22.48 -14.75 -13.86
C ASP A 76 23.74 -15.62 -14.04
N ASP A 77 24.94 -15.11 -13.75
CA ASP A 77 26.22 -15.80 -14.02
C ASP A 77 26.32 -17.19 -13.34
N ASP A 78 25.65 -17.38 -12.20
CA ASP A 78 25.67 -18.61 -11.41
C ASP A 78 24.39 -19.48 -11.53
N PHE A 79 23.29 -19.01 -12.13
CA PHE A 79 22.03 -19.76 -12.21
C PHE A 79 21.05 -19.35 -13.31
N ASP A 80 20.29 -20.34 -13.80
CA ASP A 80 19.07 -20.16 -14.60
C ASP A 80 17.84 -20.52 -13.74
N ILE A 81 16.96 -19.56 -13.48
CA ILE A 81 15.69 -19.75 -12.75
C ILE A 81 14.51 -19.49 -13.67
N LYS A 82 13.61 -20.47 -13.76
CA LYS A 82 12.25 -20.30 -14.28
C LYS A 82 11.33 -20.02 -13.10
N PHE A 83 10.56 -18.94 -13.14
CA PHE A 83 9.54 -18.65 -12.13
C PHE A 83 8.22 -18.20 -12.74
N ARG A 84 7.13 -18.30 -11.97
CA ARG A 84 5.84 -17.73 -12.34
C ARG A 84 5.74 -16.36 -11.68
N CYS A 85 5.63 -15.32 -12.48
CA CYS A 85 5.42 -13.96 -12.00
C CYS A 85 3.93 -13.63 -12.12
N SER A 86 3.36 -12.96 -11.12
CA SER A 86 2.00 -12.42 -11.19
C SER A 86 1.92 -11.01 -10.61
N LEU A 87 0.97 -10.24 -11.12
CA LEU A 87 0.67 -8.87 -10.71
C LEU A 87 -0.84 -8.72 -10.52
N GLY A 88 -1.26 -8.42 -9.31
CA GLY A 88 -2.59 -7.94 -8.97
C GLY A 88 -2.59 -6.44 -8.74
N LEU A 89 -3.43 -5.71 -9.47
CA LEU A 89 -3.68 -4.28 -9.31
C LEU A 89 -5.13 -4.09 -8.88
N TYR A 90 -5.36 -3.49 -7.71
CA TYR A 90 -6.68 -3.25 -7.14
C TYR A 90 -6.77 -1.79 -6.72
N ILE A 91 -7.53 -0.97 -7.44
CA ILE A 91 -7.55 0.49 -7.22
C ILE A 91 -8.97 1.03 -7.27
N ASP A 92 -9.24 2.09 -6.51
CA ASP A 92 -10.52 2.77 -6.61
C ASP A 92 -10.81 3.27 -8.02
N LYS A 93 -12.03 3.02 -8.49
CA LYS A 93 -12.59 3.50 -9.75
C LYS A 93 -12.66 5.03 -9.83
N GLU A 94 -12.87 5.67 -8.68
CA GLU A 94 -13.18 7.09 -8.52
C GLU A 94 -12.45 7.67 -7.32
N TYR A 95 -11.88 8.86 -7.51
CA TYR A 95 -11.07 9.57 -6.52
C TYR A 95 -11.75 10.89 -6.16
N PRO A 96 -11.62 11.39 -4.92
CA PRO A 96 -12.35 12.58 -4.46
C PRO A 96 -11.90 13.88 -5.14
N SER A 97 -10.71 13.90 -5.75
CA SER A 97 -10.25 15.00 -6.59
C SER A 97 -9.12 14.57 -7.54
N GLU A 98 -8.84 15.43 -8.53
CA GLU A 98 -7.67 15.27 -9.41
C GLU A 98 -6.34 15.39 -8.65
N ALA A 99 -6.28 16.18 -7.57
CA ALA A 99 -5.08 16.32 -6.76
C ALA A 99 -4.73 15.01 -6.04
N VAL A 100 -5.73 14.39 -5.38
CA VAL A 100 -5.56 13.07 -4.73
C VAL A 100 -5.25 11.98 -5.75
N PHE A 101 -5.91 12.02 -6.92
CA PHE A 101 -5.63 11.07 -8.00
C PHE A 101 -4.16 11.12 -8.46
N ARG A 102 -3.61 12.32 -8.70
CA ARG A 102 -2.21 12.50 -9.18
C ARG A 102 -1.17 12.02 -8.17
N GLU A 103 -1.38 12.26 -6.87
CA GLU A 103 -0.47 11.77 -5.83
C GLU A 103 -0.49 10.24 -5.74
N LEU A 104 -1.69 9.62 -5.81
CA LEU A 104 -1.83 8.17 -5.82
C LEU A 104 -1.31 7.54 -7.12
N GLU A 105 -1.52 8.18 -8.28
CA GLU A 105 -0.94 7.79 -9.57
C GLU A 105 0.59 7.73 -9.51
N ALA A 106 1.23 8.77 -8.95
CA ALA A 106 2.68 8.82 -8.78
C ALA A 106 3.19 7.73 -7.83
N ALA A 107 2.46 7.46 -6.73
CA ALA A 107 2.78 6.37 -5.82
C ALA A 107 2.63 4.98 -6.50
N ILE A 108 1.58 4.78 -7.32
CA ILE A 108 1.36 3.55 -8.09
C ILE A 108 2.45 3.33 -9.14
N ASP A 109 2.83 4.36 -9.91
CA ASP A 109 3.95 4.29 -10.88
C ASP A 109 5.24 3.87 -10.17
N SER A 110 5.57 4.55 -9.06
CA SER A 110 6.74 4.24 -8.23
C SER A 110 6.72 2.79 -7.73
N ALA A 111 5.60 2.31 -7.18
CA ALA A 111 5.47 0.95 -6.64
C ALA A 111 5.61 -0.12 -7.74
N LEU A 112 5.04 0.11 -8.93
CA LEU A 112 5.14 -0.80 -10.07
C LEU A 112 6.56 -0.90 -10.62
N VAL A 113 7.31 0.21 -10.64
CA VAL A 113 8.73 0.21 -11.03
C VAL A 113 9.56 -0.54 -9.98
N PHE A 114 9.51 -0.12 -8.71
CA PHE A 114 10.30 -0.73 -7.64
C PHE A 114 10.00 -2.22 -7.43
N GLY A 115 8.77 -2.66 -7.66
CA GLY A 115 8.42 -4.09 -7.59
C GLY A 115 8.99 -4.90 -8.75
N LEU A 116 8.89 -4.43 -9.99
CA LEU A 116 9.24 -5.25 -11.16
C LEU A 116 10.72 -5.11 -11.58
N GLU A 117 11.42 -4.06 -11.12
CA GLU A 117 12.83 -3.78 -11.40
C GLU A 117 13.88 -4.78 -10.85
N PRO A 118 13.75 -5.39 -9.65
CA PRO A 118 14.77 -6.28 -9.07
C PRO A 118 15.12 -7.51 -9.92
N TYR A 119 14.22 -7.92 -10.81
CA TYR A 119 14.43 -8.99 -11.79
C TYR A 119 14.80 -8.46 -13.18
N GLY A 120 14.55 -7.17 -13.40
CA GLY A 120 14.70 -6.41 -14.65
C GLY A 120 16.13 -6.21 -15.10
N GLY A 121 17.03 -5.86 -14.18
CA GLY A 121 18.43 -5.53 -14.51
C GLY A 121 18.55 -4.39 -15.54
N MET A 122 17.73 -3.34 -15.42
CA MET A 122 17.74 -2.21 -16.35
C MET A 122 18.58 -1.06 -15.78
N ASP A 123 19.90 -1.10 -16.04
CA ASP A 123 20.88 -0.09 -15.59
C ASP A 123 20.55 1.38 -15.98
N ASP A 124 19.60 1.61 -16.90
CA ASP A 124 19.21 2.93 -17.42
C ASP A 124 17.67 3.07 -17.57
N GLN A 125 16.83 3.12 -16.51
CA GLN A 125 15.49 3.79 -16.57
C GLN A 125 14.83 4.17 -15.22
N PRO A 126 15.21 5.28 -14.55
CA PRO A 126 14.42 5.86 -13.45
C PRO A 126 13.18 6.69 -13.88
N ALA A 127 12.82 6.74 -15.18
CA ALA A 127 12.02 7.86 -15.71
C ALA A 127 11.04 7.55 -16.86
N PHE A 128 10.80 6.29 -17.23
CA PHE A 128 10.32 5.98 -18.59
C PHE A 128 8.81 6.14 -18.85
N ARG A 129 8.00 6.61 -17.91
CA ARG A 129 6.54 6.37 -17.98
C ARG A 129 5.55 7.52 -17.81
N LEU A 130 5.99 8.75 -17.50
CA LEU A 130 5.10 9.93 -17.47
C LEU A 130 5.48 11.10 -18.40
N ARG A 131 6.50 10.96 -19.28
CA ARG A 131 6.92 12.06 -20.19
C ARG A 131 6.63 11.85 -21.68
N SER A 132 6.06 10.72 -22.10
CA SER A 132 5.90 10.42 -23.55
C SER A 132 4.65 9.67 -23.98
N ALA A 133 3.53 9.74 -23.24
CA ALA A 133 2.15 9.68 -23.78
C ALA A 133 1.13 9.85 -22.64
N SER A 134 0.44 11.00 -22.60
CA SER A 134 -0.71 11.31 -21.72
C SER A 134 -0.68 10.75 -20.29
N THR A 135 -0.45 11.64 -19.30
CA THR A 135 -0.81 11.39 -17.90
C THR A 135 -2.18 10.71 -17.82
N PRO A 136 -2.30 9.53 -17.17
CA PRO A 136 -3.57 8.96 -16.75
C PRO A 136 -4.56 10.04 -16.28
N GLN A 137 -5.83 9.84 -16.62
CA GLN A 137 -6.93 10.74 -16.26
C GLN A 137 -8.00 10.03 -15.43
N ASN A 138 -7.84 8.72 -15.23
CA ASN A 138 -8.76 7.87 -14.49
C ASN A 138 -8.10 6.51 -14.17
N ALA A 139 -8.72 5.79 -13.24
CA ALA A 139 -8.30 4.47 -12.78
C ALA A 139 -8.07 3.44 -13.91
N LYS A 140 -8.88 3.43 -14.99
CA LYS A 140 -8.70 2.44 -16.07
C LYS A 140 -7.37 2.62 -16.80
N GLN A 141 -6.92 3.86 -16.97
CA GLN A 141 -5.62 4.14 -17.59
C GLN A 141 -4.46 3.71 -16.67
N ILE A 142 -4.63 3.73 -15.35
CA ILE A 142 -3.65 3.15 -14.41
C ILE A 142 -3.61 1.61 -14.54
N LEU A 143 -4.76 0.93 -14.68
CA LEU A 143 -4.78 -0.51 -14.94
C LEU A 143 -4.10 -0.84 -16.28
N GLU A 144 -4.51 -0.19 -17.38
CA GLU A 144 -3.89 -0.34 -18.70
C GLU A 144 -2.38 -0.09 -18.66
N PHE A 145 -1.96 0.95 -17.93
CA PHE A 145 -0.57 1.26 -17.69
C PHE A 145 0.17 0.11 -17.01
N GLY A 146 -0.35 -0.41 -15.89
CA GLY A 146 0.23 -1.53 -15.15
C GLY A 146 0.31 -2.82 -15.97
N SER A 147 -0.70 -3.09 -16.82
CA SER A 147 -0.64 -4.18 -17.81
C SER A 147 0.58 -4.02 -18.71
N GLN A 148 0.75 -2.82 -19.29
CA GLN A 148 1.85 -2.56 -20.19
C GLN A 148 3.22 -2.61 -19.48
N VAL A 149 3.31 -2.29 -18.18
CA VAL A 149 4.55 -2.50 -17.40
C VAL A 149 4.85 -4.00 -17.37
N PHE A 150 3.89 -4.80 -16.89
CA PHE A 150 4.04 -6.24 -16.74
C PHE A 150 4.33 -6.96 -18.06
N ASP A 151 3.62 -6.60 -19.14
CA ASP A 151 3.80 -7.18 -20.47
C ASP A 151 5.20 -6.86 -21.05
N MET A 152 5.76 -5.69 -20.72
CA MET A 152 7.11 -5.28 -21.10
C MET A 152 8.19 -6.09 -20.37
N TYR A 153 8.13 -6.20 -19.04
CA TYR A 153 9.07 -7.02 -18.27
C TYR A 153 8.94 -8.50 -18.66
N THR A 154 7.72 -9.00 -18.84
CA THR A 154 7.46 -10.35 -19.35
C THR A 154 8.18 -10.60 -20.68
N LYS A 155 8.07 -9.68 -21.64
CA LYS A 155 8.75 -9.82 -22.94
C LYS A 155 10.29 -9.87 -22.80
N GLN A 156 10.87 -9.12 -21.86
CA GLN A 156 12.31 -9.15 -21.60
C GLN A 156 12.74 -10.48 -20.96
N MET A 157 12.03 -10.94 -19.93
CA MET A 157 12.36 -12.19 -19.22
C MET A 157 12.10 -13.43 -20.07
N SER A 158 11.02 -13.46 -20.84
CA SER A 158 10.70 -14.57 -21.75
C SER A 158 11.65 -14.68 -22.96
N ALA A 159 12.55 -13.71 -23.19
CA ALA A 159 13.56 -13.78 -24.23
C ALA A 159 14.86 -14.48 -23.80
N LYS A 160 15.07 -14.72 -22.50
CA LYS A 160 16.22 -15.48 -21.96
C LYS A 160 16.03 -16.99 -22.22
N LYS A 161 17.12 -17.74 -22.37
CA LYS A 161 17.04 -19.17 -22.76
C LYS A 161 16.58 -20.05 -21.59
N PRO A 162 15.70 -21.03 -21.81
CA PRO A 162 15.10 -21.80 -20.72
C PRO A 162 15.88 -23.09 -20.41
N VAL A 163 16.81 -23.06 -19.45
CA VAL A 163 17.37 -24.28 -18.84
C VAL A 163 17.45 -24.13 -17.32
N SER A 164 16.30 -24.01 -16.65
CA SER A 164 16.34 -23.97 -15.19
C SER A 164 16.75 -25.32 -14.60
N ALA A 165 17.71 -25.28 -13.68
CA ALA A 165 18.22 -26.46 -12.98
C ALA A 165 17.33 -26.92 -11.80
N TYR A 166 16.30 -26.13 -11.46
CA TYR A 166 15.41 -26.41 -10.34
C TYR A 166 14.21 -27.26 -10.77
N GLU A 167 13.89 -28.30 -9.99
CA GLU A 167 12.70 -29.15 -10.22
C GLU A 167 11.39 -28.43 -9.88
N GLN A 168 11.43 -27.53 -8.89
CA GLN A 168 10.33 -26.65 -8.53
C GLN A 168 10.43 -25.33 -9.29
N VAL A 169 9.29 -24.82 -9.75
CA VAL A 169 9.17 -23.49 -10.36
C VAL A 169 8.71 -22.54 -9.26
N PRO A 170 9.59 -21.69 -8.68
CA PRO A 170 9.17 -20.71 -7.69
C PRO A 170 8.12 -19.75 -8.27
N GLU A 171 7.31 -19.19 -7.38
CA GLU A 171 6.34 -18.14 -7.72
C GLU A 171 6.78 -16.80 -7.10
N ALA A 172 6.57 -15.71 -7.83
CA ALA A 172 6.77 -14.33 -7.42
C ALA A 172 5.46 -13.58 -7.63
N ARG A 173 4.87 -13.03 -6.57
CA ARG A 173 3.52 -12.45 -6.62
C ARG A 173 3.54 -11.03 -6.08
N TRP A 174 3.16 -10.08 -6.93
CA TRP A 174 3.06 -8.66 -6.61
C TRP A 174 1.59 -8.27 -6.48
N CYS A 175 1.20 -7.72 -5.35
CA CYS A 175 -0.10 -7.10 -5.17
C CYS A 175 0.08 -5.61 -4.88
N LEU A 176 -0.78 -4.77 -5.48
CA LEU A 176 -0.92 -3.36 -5.16
C LEU A 176 -2.40 -3.05 -4.91
N VAL A 177 -2.73 -2.62 -3.69
CA VAL A 177 -4.09 -2.22 -3.30
C VAL A 177 -4.10 -0.73 -2.97
N VAL A 178 -5.00 0.03 -3.62
CA VAL A 178 -5.21 1.46 -3.37
C VAL A 178 -6.70 1.73 -3.16
N HIS A 179 -7.12 1.81 -1.91
CA HIS A 179 -8.53 1.86 -1.53
C HIS A 179 -8.82 2.93 -0.47
N LYS A 180 -9.86 3.74 -0.69
CA LYS A 180 -10.30 4.78 0.24
C LYS A 180 -11.02 4.20 1.45
N LEU A 181 -10.42 4.36 2.63
CA LEU A 181 -10.99 3.96 3.92
C LEU A 181 -11.91 5.03 4.54
N TYR A 182 -11.73 6.30 4.16
CA TYR A 182 -12.43 7.43 4.77
C TYR A 182 -12.58 8.58 3.78
N ASP A 183 -13.73 9.25 3.80
CA ASP A 183 -14.06 10.37 2.91
C ASP A 183 -15.03 11.33 3.61
N GLU A 184 -14.50 12.36 4.29
CA GLU A 184 -15.34 13.36 4.97
C GLU A 184 -14.78 14.79 4.80
N GLY A 185 -15.66 15.75 4.53
CA GLY A 185 -15.30 17.16 4.40
C GLY A 185 -14.19 17.38 3.38
N ASP A 186 -13.13 18.10 3.78
CA ASP A 186 -11.97 18.39 2.93
C ASP A 186 -10.92 17.26 2.90
N GLN A 187 -11.12 16.13 3.60
CA GLN A 187 -10.11 15.08 3.74
C GLN A 187 -10.57 13.71 3.24
N ALA A 188 -9.65 12.93 2.67
CA ALA A 188 -9.85 11.52 2.35
C ALA A 188 -8.64 10.69 2.76
N THR A 189 -8.86 9.47 3.24
CA THR A 189 -7.79 8.55 3.65
C THR A 189 -7.82 7.32 2.80
N TYR A 190 -6.65 6.95 2.29
CA TYR A 190 -6.42 5.76 1.49
C TYR A 190 -5.55 4.76 2.25
N LEU A 191 -5.92 3.50 2.16
CA LEU A 191 -5.00 2.39 2.21
C LEU A 191 -4.19 2.38 0.91
N PHE A 192 -2.88 2.32 1.02
CA PHE A 192 -1.95 2.03 -0.06
C PHE A 192 -1.07 0.86 0.38
N GLU A 193 -1.36 -0.34 -0.11
CA GLU A 193 -0.67 -1.57 0.27
C GLU A 193 0.15 -2.11 -0.90
N ILE A 194 1.41 -2.43 -0.63
CA ILE A 194 2.24 -3.27 -1.51
C ILE A 194 2.46 -4.58 -0.76
N SER A 195 2.16 -5.72 -1.39
CA SER A 195 2.57 -7.03 -0.89
C SER A 195 3.35 -7.81 -1.93
N TYR A 196 4.36 -8.53 -1.46
CA TYR A 196 5.27 -9.30 -2.29
C TYR A 196 5.61 -10.66 -1.69
N ASP A 197 5.23 -11.74 -2.36
CA ASP A 197 5.56 -13.11 -1.98
C ASP A 197 6.55 -13.74 -2.98
N ILE A 198 7.68 -14.22 -2.48
CA ILE A 198 8.57 -15.17 -3.17
C ILE A 198 8.41 -16.55 -2.53
N ASN A 199 7.85 -17.47 -3.30
CA ASN A 199 7.90 -18.91 -3.01
C ASN A 199 7.34 -19.31 -1.62
N GLY A 200 6.40 -18.53 -1.07
CA GLY A 200 5.76 -18.81 0.24
C GLY A 200 6.71 -18.80 1.42
N SER A 201 7.89 -18.19 1.28
CA SER A 201 9.02 -18.39 2.20
C SER A 201 8.99 -17.42 3.39
N ASN A 202 8.16 -17.76 4.39
CA ASN A 202 8.20 -17.21 5.76
C ASN A 202 8.17 -15.68 5.87
N GLY A 203 6.98 -15.11 5.73
CA GLY A 203 6.73 -13.68 5.96
C GLY A 203 6.81 -12.88 4.66
N CYS A 204 5.68 -12.79 3.96
CA CYS A 204 5.49 -11.82 2.89
C CYS A 204 5.79 -10.41 3.43
N PRO A 205 6.77 -9.66 2.90
CA PRO A 205 6.87 -8.22 3.15
C PRO A 205 5.67 -7.49 2.51
N SER A 206 4.53 -7.51 3.20
CA SER A 206 3.44 -6.57 3.01
C SER A 206 3.70 -5.30 3.81
N GLN A 207 3.48 -4.15 3.19
CA GLN A 207 3.53 -2.84 3.84
C GLN A 207 2.30 -2.03 3.39
N ALA A 208 1.50 -1.61 4.37
CA ALA A 208 0.40 -0.70 4.17
C ALA A 208 0.74 0.69 4.70
N HIS A 209 0.53 1.66 3.84
CA HIS A 209 0.57 3.07 4.16
C HIS A 209 -0.87 3.59 4.25
N TYR A 210 -1.18 4.23 5.37
CA TYR A 210 -2.48 4.86 5.59
C TYR A 210 -2.31 6.36 5.40
N ILE A 211 -2.78 6.86 4.26
CA ILE A 211 -2.42 8.18 3.74
C ILE A 211 -3.66 9.07 3.72
N THR A 212 -3.69 10.07 4.60
CA THR A 212 -4.75 11.11 4.58
C THR A 212 -4.33 12.29 3.73
N PHE A 213 -5.12 12.62 2.73
CA PHE A 213 -4.95 13.76 1.84
C PHE A 213 -5.96 14.86 2.15
N ASP A 214 -5.55 16.12 2.03
CA ASP A 214 -6.44 17.23 1.70
C ASP A 214 -6.89 17.11 0.23
N LYS A 215 -8.20 17.11 0.00
CA LYS A 215 -8.80 16.91 -1.32
C LYS A 215 -8.56 18.08 -2.28
N LYS A 216 -8.36 19.30 -1.80
CA LYS A 216 -8.18 20.51 -2.63
C LYS A 216 -6.73 20.69 -3.07
N THR A 217 -5.80 20.20 -2.27
CA THR A 217 -4.36 20.44 -2.48
C THR A 217 -3.53 19.19 -2.74
N GLY A 218 -4.06 18.00 -2.45
CA GLY A 218 -3.30 16.75 -2.46
C GLY A 218 -2.37 16.61 -1.25
N GLU A 219 -2.42 17.53 -0.29
CA GLU A 219 -1.47 17.59 0.83
C GLU A 219 -1.66 16.39 1.77
N ILE A 220 -0.62 15.58 1.93
CA ILE A 220 -0.61 14.43 2.83
C ILE A 220 -0.32 14.91 4.26
N LEU A 221 -1.24 14.58 5.16
CA LEU A 221 -1.11 14.84 6.59
C LEU A 221 0.13 14.19 7.19
N GLN A 222 0.97 14.97 7.87
CA GLN A 222 2.19 14.50 8.50
C GLN A 222 2.02 14.21 10.00
N PRO A 223 2.73 13.20 10.54
CA PRO A 223 2.76 12.96 11.99
C PRO A 223 3.17 14.22 12.77
N ASP A 224 4.18 14.95 12.30
CA ASP A 224 4.65 16.20 12.90
C ASP A 224 3.56 17.28 13.00
N GLU A 225 2.65 17.38 12.04
CA GLU A 225 1.56 18.35 12.10
C GLU A 225 0.56 18.01 13.21
N ILE A 226 0.25 16.72 13.39
CA ILE A 226 -0.57 16.24 14.50
C ILE A 226 0.16 16.37 15.83
N ILE A 227 1.45 16.03 15.89
CA ILE A 227 2.28 16.11 17.10
C ILE A 227 2.39 17.55 17.59
N ASN A 228 2.67 18.50 16.70
CA ASN A 228 2.72 19.92 17.04
C ASN A 228 1.34 20.49 17.42
N LYS A 229 0.25 20.00 16.81
CA LYS A 229 -1.12 20.46 17.08
C LYS A 229 -1.67 20.03 18.45
N TYR A 230 -1.44 18.79 18.86
CA TYR A 230 -1.99 18.23 20.11
C TYR A 230 -0.97 18.17 21.27
N GLY A 231 0.33 18.31 20.97
CA GLY A 231 1.41 18.27 21.94
C GLY A 231 1.94 16.85 22.19
N ALA A 232 3.25 16.67 22.04
CA ALA A 232 3.91 15.37 22.14
C ALA A 232 3.57 14.62 23.44
N GLU A 233 3.70 15.25 24.61
CA GLU A 233 3.44 14.60 25.91
C GLU A 233 2.01 14.07 26.07
N TYR A 234 1.01 14.77 25.50
CA TYR A 234 -0.37 14.27 25.50
C TYR A 234 -0.48 13.04 24.60
N LEU A 235 0.07 13.09 23.39
CA LEU A 235 0.01 11.97 22.45
C LEU A 235 0.80 10.76 22.93
N LYS A 236 1.97 10.91 23.57
CA LYS A 236 2.72 9.81 24.21
C LYS A 236 1.83 8.99 25.14
N SER A 237 1.10 9.67 26.03
CA SER A 237 0.18 9.00 26.96
C SER A 237 -0.93 8.26 26.21
N GLN A 238 -1.55 8.86 25.20
CA GLN A 238 -2.65 8.23 24.46
C GLN A 238 -2.19 7.06 23.58
N LEU A 239 -0.99 7.16 22.98
CA LEU A 239 -0.38 6.08 22.20
C LEU A 239 0.06 4.93 23.11
N TRP A 240 0.60 5.23 24.29
CA TRP A 240 0.93 4.20 25.28
C TRP A 240 -0.31 3.43 25.75
N ASP A 241 -1.39 4.13 26.08
CA ASP A 241 -2.67 3.51 26.46
C ASP A 241 -3.22 2.62 25.31
N ALA A 242 -3.12 3.08 24.05
CA ALA A 242 -3.54 2.32 22.88
C ALA A 242 -2.63 1.09 22.61
N TYR A 243 -1.31 1.24 22.73
CA TYR A 243 -0.34 0.17 22.54
C TYR A 243 -0.52 -0.94 23.58
N MET A 244 -0.65 -0.58 24.87
CA MET A 244 -0.88 -1.55 25.95
C MET A 244 -2.21 -2.30 25.76
N LYS A 245 -3.24 -1.64 25.20
CA LYS A 245 -4.49 -2.31 24.82
C LYS A 245 -4.29 -3.33 23.70
N VAL A 246 -3.61 -2.97 22.61
CA VAL A 246 -3.34 -3.89 21.49
C VAL A 246 -2.47 -5.07 21.94
N ARG A 247 -1.45 -4.83 22.77
CA ARG A 247 -0.63 -5.89 23.40
C ARG A 247 -1.46 -6.89 24.19
N ALA A 248 -2.36 -6.40 25.05
CA ALA A 248 -3.25 -7.24 25.84
C ALA A 248 -4.27 -8.02 24.97
N GLU A 249 -4.78 -7.40 23.90
CA GLU A 249 -5.70 -8.06 22.95
C GLU A 249 -5.02 -9.13 22.10
N ARG A 250 -3.70 -9.03 21.87
CA ARG A 250 -2.88 -10.05 21.18
C ARG A 250 -2.27 -11.11 22.12
N GLU A 251 -2.71 -11.16 23.38
CA GLU A 251 -2.22 -12.06 24.44
C GLU A 251 -0.69 -12.00 24.71
N TYR A 252 0.00 -10.94 24.27
CA TYR A 252 1.41 -10.74 24.59
C TYR A 252 1.54 -10.25 26.03
N GLY A 253 2.06 -11.13 26.90
CA GLY A 253 2.17 -10.88 28.35
C GLY A 253 2.99 -9.65 28.74
N ASP A 254 2.93 -9.33 30.03
CA ASP A 254 3.56 -8.14 30.65
C ASP A 254 5.11 -8.17 30.64
N ASP A 255 5.73 -9.31 30.29
CA ASP A 255 7.19 -9.45 30.27
C ASP A 255 7.80 -8.64 29.12
N VAL A 256 8.45 -7.55 29.51
CA VAL A 256 9.29 -6.65 28.69
C VAL A 256 8.57 -6.05 27.48
N THR A 257 8.00 -4.87 27.67
CA THR A 257 7.75 -3.94 26.56
C THR A 257 9.08 -3.58 25.92
N ALA A 258 9.36 -4.08 24.72
CA ALA A 258 10.57 -3.77 23.96
C ALA A 258 10.63 -2.32 23.44
N VAL A 259 9.64 -1.49 23.81
CA VAL A 259 9.36 -0.15 23.28
C VAL A 259 8.90 0.72 24.44
N SER A 260 9.36 1.97 24.45
CA SER A 260 9.03 3.02 25.41
C SER A 260 7.99 4.02 24.86
N PRO A 261 7.33 4.83 25.72
CA PRO A 261 6.44 5.89 25.26
C PRO A 261 7.11 6.96 24.37
N ASP A 262 8.43 7.14 24.48
CA ASP A 262 9.19 8.07 23.65
C ASP A 262 9.38 7.49 22.23
N GLU A 263 9.73 6.21 22.12
CA GLU A 263 9.87 5.49 20.83
C GLU A 263 8.54 5.42 20.07
N LEU A 264 7.39 5.33 20.76
CA LEU A 264 6.09 5.43 20.09
C LEU A 264 5.86 6.77 19.37
N ILE A 265 6.53 7.86 19.77
CA ILE A 265 6.46 9.14 19.06
C ILE A 265 7.58 9.29 18.02
N SER A 266 8.80 8.86 18.31
CA SER A 266 9.92 9.04 17.36
C SER A 266 9.87 8.09 16.16
N GLU A 267 9.35 6.87 16.34
CA GLU A 267 9.37 5.82 15.32
C GLU A 267 8.03 5.68 14.55
N VAL A 268 7.16 6.69 14.59
CA VAL A 268 5.89 6.67 13.84
C VAL A 268 6.14 6.55 12.32
N SER A 269 5.59 5.51 11.68
CA SER A 269 5.74 5.33 10.23
C SER A 269 4.79 6.22 9.42
N GLY A 270 3.63 6.55 9.99
CA GLY A 270 2.73 7.56 9.45
C GLY A 270 1.50 7.79 10.33
N CYS A 271 0.65 8.74 9.94
CA CYS A 271 -0.62 8.98 10.62
C CYS A 271 -1.76 9.20 9.62
N ALA A 272 -2.95 8.78 10.01
CA ALA A 272 -4.15 8.84 9.20
C ALA A 272 -5.37 9.26 10.03
N ILE A 273 -6.31 9.97 9.40
CA ILE A 273 -7.62 10.26 9.97
C ILE A 273 -8.60 9.19 9.49
N ILE A 274 -9.32 8.60 10.44
CA ILE A 274 -10.35 7.58 10.21
C ILE A 274 -11.65 8.00 10.90
N ASN A 275 -12.71 7.21 10.73
CA ASN A 275 -14.02 7.47 11.34
C ASN A 275 -13.90 7.66 12.87
N GLU A 276 -13.13 6.80 13.51
CA GLU A 276 -12.95 6.70 14.96
C GLU A 276 -12.06 7.82 15.54
N GLY A 277 -11.16 8.41 14.76
CA GLY A 277 -10.13 9.32 15.27
C GLY A 277 -8.88 9.43 14.41
N ILE A 278 -7.74 9.59 15.06
CA ILE A 278 -6.42 9.66 14.41
C ILE A 278 -5.71 8.34 14.70
N MET A 279 -5.36 7.62 13.65
CA MET A 279 -4.55 6.42 13.69
C MET A 279 -3.08 6.80 13.49
N PHE A 280 -2.22 6.35 14.40
CA PHE A 280 -0.78 6.32 14.22
C PHE A 280 -0.42 4.88 13.88
N TYR A 281 0.30 4.67 12.78
CA TYR A 281 0.67 3.32 12.35
C TYR A 281 2.18 3.14 12.27
N TYR A 282 2.60 1.91 12.49
CA TYR A 282 3.99 1.48 12.54
C TYR A 282 4.12 0.24 11.66
N LEU A 283 5.03 0.32 10.68
CA LEU A 283 5.36 -0.79 9.79
C LEU A 283 5.94 -1.97 10.59
N PRO A 284 5.98 -3.20 10.02
CA PRO A 284 6.57 -4.34 10.70
C PRO A 284 8.05 -4.08 11.04
N TYR A 285 8.53 -4.69 12.14
CA TYR A 285 9.89 -4.49 12.69
C TYR A 285 10.19 -3.13 13.34
N ILE A 286 9.25 -2.18 13.37
CA ILE A 286 9.47 -0.86 13.99
C ILE A 286 9.25 -0.91 15.52
N ILE A 287 8.06 -1.34 15.98
CA ILE A 287 7.71 -1.44 17.42
C ILE A 287 7.31 -2.86 17.88
N GLY A 288 7.56 -3.87 17.04
CA GLY A 288 7.28 -5.29 17.29
C GLY A 288 7.97 -6.14 16.22
N CYS A 289 8.00 -7.46 16.36
CA CYS A 289 8.59 -8.32 15.32
C CYS A 289 7.68 -8.46 14.08
N GLY A 290 8.23 -8.83 12.93
CA GLY A 290 7.44 -8.95 11.69
C GLY A 290 6.26 -9.92 11.75
N ALA A 291 6.31 -10.95 12.62
CA ALA A 291 5.20 -11.88 12.84
C ALA A 291 4.02 -11.25 13.61
N GLU A 292 4.21 -10.08 14.23
CA GLU A 292 3.14 -9.28 14.83
C GLU A 292 2.42 -8.39 13.80
N GLY A 293 2.92 -8.35 12.56
CA GLY A 293 2.44 -7.46 11.51
C GLY A 293 2.59 -5.98 11.88
N GLU A 294 1.70 -5.17 11.34
CA GLU A 294 1.64 -3.74 11.65
C GLU A 294 0.95 -3.45 12.98
N TYR A 295 1.33 -2.33 13.59
CA TYR A 295 0.63 -1.77 14.74
C TYR A 295 -0.17 -0.54 14.31
N MET A 296 -1.46 -0.53 14.63
CA MET A 296 -2.40 0.55 14.34
C MET A 296 -2.98 1.10 15.65
N LEU A 297 -2.44 2.23 16.12
CA LEU A 297 -2.80 2.84 17.40
C LEU A 297 -3.77 4.00 17.20
N VAL A 298 -5.03 3.82 17.60
CA VAL A 298 -6.11 4.78 17.33
C VAL A 298 -6.41 5.67 18.55
N ILE A 299 -6.08 6.96 18.42
CA ILE A 299 -6.49 8.01 19.35
C ILE A 299 -7.89 8.49 18.96
N ARG A 300 -8.89 8.13 19.76
CA ARG A 300 -10.32 8.32 19.41
C ARG A 300 -10.80 9.77 19.56
N LYS A 301 -11.76 10.17 18.72
CA LYS A 301 -12.57 11.40 18.90
C LYS A 301 -13.30 11.31 20.26
N LYS A 302 -13.41 12.45 20.96
CA LYS A 302 -14.18 12.60 22.20
C LYS A 302 -15.62 13.04 21.91
#